data_AF-A0A976CTS5-F1
#
_entry.id   AF-A0A976CTS5-F1
#
_cell.length_a   1.000
_cell.length_b   1.000
_cell.length_c   1.000
_cell.angle_alpha   90.00
_cell.angle_beta   90.00
_cell.angle_gamma   90.00
#
_symmetry.space_group_name_H-M   'P 1'
#
loop_
_entity.id
_entity.type
_entity.pdbx_description
1 polymer ?
#
loop_
_entity_poly.entity_id
_entity_poly.type
_entity_poly.pdbx_seq_one_letter_code
_entity_poly.pdbx_strand_id
1 'polypeptide(L)'
;MQVIASVAWATHLSRLEARPRRVEQAQACSRLVIGGIFPHVADVSRFRSKRPTFLLLLEYGIYRCFESSFQYLPPRWVDAIGRLLGHIAHDLMPRRRAIVERNCMIAWGDSLSRDEVKALTKEVFLRNGANLLGATRCMIMPDHKLHRHLSIEGAELVRNHLQHSSSGVIFALCHMGNWEILARIASLIAPNVPSAAFYRPLNNPWMNRMTKRRRQRSGMKLFSNKEGFSQAVPLLREGGMLGILADQHAGRTGTRATFFGRPTACSPLAEVLHRRTGAAMFYVAVFRDAPAHWHIKISPHSVDAPMDTPHLMANIEKSLSLSPADGFWFHDRWKQYKRALLKDPHSRDGLDPLAITKPRRWLLVGSSNSQIQAAATAAMQHVIDHADDAQVDVISTAPINPVRGAWHLRAENVAMQINEIANQSLNPLDIIVYFCALEEIPANLDISYAFLTAGISPSKNRKLNVHLPTNDSLTNEPTWWKFLAHLGLKKP
;
A
#
# COMPACT_ATOMS: atom_id res chain seq x y z
N MET A 1 11.04 17.46 -1.76
CA MET A 1 10.90 18.30 -0.54
C MET A 1 9.50 18.32 0.06
N GLN A 2 8.39 18.54 -0.66
CA GLN A 2 7.05 18.44 -0.03
C GLN A 2 6.63 17.01 0.36
N VAL A 3 7.14 15.95 -0.28
CA VAL A 3 6.92 14.56 0.18
C VAL A 3 7.71 14.29 1.47
N ILE A 4 8.96 14.75 1.56
CA ILE A 4 9.82 14.66 2.75
C ILE A 4 9.32 15.58 3.87
N ALA A 5 8.89 16.81 3.56
CA ALA A 5 8.33 17.76 4.50
C ALA A 5 6.92 17.36 4.93
N SER A 6 6.11 16.72 4.09
CA SER A 6 4.83 16.14 4.52
C SER A 6 5.04 14.93 5.43
N VAL A 7 6.10 14.15 5.22
CA VAL A 7 6.44 13.03 6.11
C VAL A 7 7.10 13.53 7.41
N ALA A 8 7.98 14.53 7.37
CA ALA A 8 8.60 15.14 8.56
C ALA A 8 7.59 15.96 9.40
N TRP A 9 6.68 16.72 8.75
CA TRP A 9 5.62 17.49 9.41
C TRP A 9 4.52 16.60 9.99
N ALA A 10 4.16 15.49 9.31
CA ALA A 10 3.25 14.49 9.87
C ALA A 10 3.86 13.76 11.08
N THR A 11 5.20 13.63 11.14
CA THR A 11 5.90 13.05 12.30
C THR A 11 5.91 14.03 13.48
N HIS A 12 5.97 15.35 13.22
CA HIS A 12 5.91 16.40 14.25
C HIS A 12 4.50 16.54 14.87
N LEU A 13 3.42 16.49 14.06
CA LEU A 13 2.04 16.54 14.56
C LEU A 13 1.64 15.30 15.36
N SER A 14 2.20 14.12 15.05
CA SER A 14 1.96 12.89 15.82
C SER A 14 2.54 12.91 17.24
N ARG A 15 3.39 13.90 17.59
CA ARG A 15 3.92 14.11 18.94
C ARG A 15 3.07 15.07 19.79
N LEU A 16 2.12 15.79 19.20
CA LEU A 16 1.30 16.80 19.90
C LEU A 16 -0.10 16.30 20.30
N GLU A 17 -0.54 15.12 19.84
CA GLU A 17 -1.82 14.51 20.23
C GLU A 17 -1.67 13.47 21.36
N ALA A 18 -1.06 13.87 22.46
CA ALA A 18 -0.92 13.03 23.64
C ALA A 18 -1.29 13.75 24.94
N ARG A 19 -2.53 14.25 25.06
CA ARG A 19 -3.24 14.43 26.34
C ARG A 19 -4.76 14.36 26.14
N PRO A 20 -5.49 13.44 26.81
CA PRO A 20 -6.95 13.43 26.79
C PRO A 20 -7.52 14.16 28.00
N ARG A 21 -8.71 14.76 27.80
CA ARG A 21 -9.74 15.21 28.76
C ARG A 21 -10.02 16.72 28.73
N ARG A 22 -11.33 16.99 28.68
CA ARG A 22 -12.05 18.28 28.61
C ARG A 22 -12.10 18.87 27.21
N VAL A 23 -13.20 18.62 26.49
CA VAL A 23 -14.34 19.57 26.35
C VAL A 23 -15.53 18.77 25.81
N GLU A 24 -16.29 18.15 26.71
CA GLU A 24 -17.75 18.03 26.55
C GLU A 24 -18.32 19.36 27.03
N GLN A 25 -18.95 20.11 26.12
CA GLN A 25 -19.83 21.28 26.30
C GLN A 25 -19.59 22.30 25.18
N ALA A 26 -20.04 21.97 23.96
CA ALA A 26 -20.39 22.97 22.94
C ALA A 26 -21.22 22.36 21.79
N GLN A 27 -22.04 21.33 22.06
CA GLN A 27 -23.02 20.80 21.10
C GLN A 27 -24.29 20.40 21.83
N ALA A 28 -25.06 21.40 22.25
CA ALA A 28 -26.47 21.25 22.61
C ALA A 28 -27.14 22.61 22.46
N CYS A 29 -27.47 22.98 21.23
CA CYS A 29 -28.68 23.73 20.89
C CYS A 29 -28.78 23.88 19.38
N SER A 30 -29.98 23.68 18.85
CA SER A 30 -30.41 23.76 17.44
C SER A 30 -30.06 22.57 16.52
N ARG A 31 -30.50 21.38 16.92
CA ARG A 31 -31.22 20.51 15.98
C ARG A 31 -32.69 20.54 16.39
N LEU A 32 -33.57 20.69 15.40
CA LEU A 32 -35.02 20.39 15.34
C LEU A 32 -35.87 21.62 15.03
N VAL A 33 -36.23 21.79 13.76
CA VAL A 33 -37.64 21.76 13.31
C VAL A 33 -37.65 21.33 11.81
N ILE A 34 -38.22 20.15 11.56
CA ILE A 34 -38.82 19.63 10.32
C ILE A 34 -37.91 19.47 9.08
N GLY A 35 -37.66 18.21 8.70
CA GLY A 35 -37.08 17.82 7.42
C GLY A 35 -38.12 17.68 6.31
N GLY A 36 -37.64 17.62 5.07
CA GLY A 36 -38.47 17.19 3.94
C GLY A 36 -37.87 17.57 2.58
N ILE A 37 -37.31 16.56 1.90
CA ILE A 37 -37.32 16.43 0.43
C ILE A 37 -36.50 17.50 -0.33
N PHE A 38 -35.20 17.20 -0.49
CA PHE A 38 -34.15 17.90 -1.27
C PHE A 38 -33.90 19.39 -0.98
N PRO A 39 -32.69 19.73 -0.46
CA PRO A 39 -31.95 20.81 -1.13
C PRO A 39 -30.42 20.64 -1.14
N HIS A 40 -29.88 20.93 -2.33
CA HIS A 40 -28.64 21.65 -2.64
C HIS A 40 -27.52 21.79 -1.59
N VAL A 41 -26.31 21.43 -2.06
CA VAL A 41 -25.09 22.27 -1.99
C VAL A 41 -24.83 22.85 -0.60
N ALA A 42 -24.33 22.01 0.31
CA ALA A 42 -23.75 22.47 1.56
C ALA A 42 -22.22 22.43 1.49
N ASP A 43 -21.71 23.64 1.25
CA ASP A 43 -20.43 24.17 1.74
C ASP A 43 -19.14 23.89 0.93
N VAL A 44 -19.09 24.54 -0.24
CA VAL A 44 -17.85 24.82 -1.02
C VAL A 44 -17.05 25.99 -0.39
N SER A 45 -17.34 26.45 0.83
CA SER A 45 -16.84 27.73 1.34
C SER A 45 -16.04 27.66 2.65
N ARG A 46 -15.11 26.71 2.79
CA ARG A 46 -14.02 26.83 3.80
C ARG A 46 -12.64 26.42 3.29
N PHE A 47 -12.22 27.01 2.18
CA PHE A 47 -10.80 27.33 2.00
C PHE A 47 -10.67 28.83 1.85
N ARG A 48 -10.28 29.51 2.94
CA ARG A 48 -9.60 30.80 2.85
C ARG A 48 -8.56 30.67 1.73
N SER A 49 -8.68 31.49 0.69
CA SER A 49 -7.58 31.74 -0.23
C SER A 49 -6.41 32.19 0.65
N LYS A 50 -5.48 31.28 0.95
CA LYS A 50 -4.23 31.68 1.59
C LYS A 50 -3.53 32.54 0.56
N ARG A 51 -3.59 33.87 0.72
CA ARG A 51 -2.67 34.78 0.03
C ARG A 51 -1.28 34.14 0.13
N PRO A 52 -0.53 33.98 -0.97
CA PRO A 52 0.76 33.31 -0.92
C PRO A 52 1.63 34.06 0.09
N THR A 53 1.87 33.42 1.24
CA THR A 53 2.69 34.00 2.29
C THR A 53 4.15 34.01 1.83
N PHE A 54 4.93 34.95 2.37
CA PHE A 54 6.38 35.01 2.15
C PHE A 54 7.06 33.65 2.38
N LEU A 55 6.61 32.88 3.38
CA LEU A 55 7.10 31.52 3.66
C LEU A 55 6.90 30.54 2.49
N LEU A 56 5.76 30.59 1.79
CA LEU A 56 5.51 29.74 0.62
C LEU A 56 6.36 30.18 -0.58
N LEU A 57 6.65 31.48 -0.69
CA LEU A 57 7.57 31.99 -1.71
C LEU A 57 9.01 31.58 -1.39
N LEU A 58 9.44 31.63 -0.13
CA LEU A 58 10.75 31.17 0.32
C LEU A 58 10.90 29.66 0.11
N GLU A 59 9.91 28.85 0.48
CA GLU A 59 9.89 27.40 0.19
C GLU A 59 10.05 27.14 -1.32
N TYR A 60 9.34 27.91 -2.15
CA TYR A 60 9.47 27.83 -3.60
C TYR A 60 10.88 28.21 -4.06
N GLY A 61 11.45 29.32 -3.55
CA GLY A 61 12.81 29.76 -3.85
C GLY A 61 13.87 28.71 -3.49
N ILE A 62 13.80 28.14 -2.29
CA ILE A 62 14.68 27.05 -1.84
C ILE A 62 14.56 25.85 -2.78
N TYR A 63 13.32 25.45 -3.13
CA TYR A 63 13.11 24.38 -4.07
C TYR A 63 13.70 24.68 -5.46
N ARG A 64 13.60 25.92 -5.95
CA ARG A 64 14.19 26.35 -7.23
C ARG A 64 15.71 26.30 -7.20
N CYS A 65 16.34 26.80 -6.12
CA CYS A 65 17.79 26.73 -5.94
C CYS A 65 18.27 25.27 -5.88
N PHE A 66 17.57 24.46 -5.08
CA PHE A 66 17.85 23.03 -4.97
C PHE A 66 17.70 22.32 -6.31
N GLU A 67 16.60 22.52 -7.03
CA GLU A 67 16.43 21.92 -8.36
C GLU A 67 17.54 22.36 -9.33
N SER A 68 17.88 23.65 -9.34
CA SER A 68 18.85 24.24 -10.27
C SER A 68 20.26 23.69 -10.05
N SER A 69 20.68 23.44 -8.80
CA SER A 69 22.01 22.90 -8.51
C SER A 69 22.21 21.50 -9.12
N PHE A 70 21.18 20.65 -9.13
CA PHE A 70 21.26 19.32 -9.75
C PHE A 70 21.20 19.34 -11.28
N GLN A 71 20.87 20.46 -11.93
CA GLN A 71 20.81 20.54 -13.40
C GLN A 71 22.20 20.50 -14.05
N TYR A 72 23.21 21.02 -13.35
CA TYR A 72 24.59 21.08 -13.84
C TYR A 72 25.37 19.79 -13.58
N LEU A 73 24.87 18.91 -12.72
CA LEU A 73 25.50 17.62 -12.43
C LEU A 73 25.15 16.58 -13.52
N PRO A 74 26.09 15.70 -13.91
CA PRO A 74 25.77 14.61 -14.81
C PRO A 74 24.70 13.68 -14.21
N PRO A 75 23.81 13.06 -15.01
CA PRO A 75 22.71 12.23 -14.49
C PRO A 75 23.16 11.12 -13.53
N ARG A 76 24.32 10.50 -13.78
CA ARG A 76 24.91 9.47 -12.92
C ARG A 76 25.29 9.99 -11.52
N TRP A 77 25.70 11.25 -11.40
CA TRP A 77 25.98 11.87 -10.11
C TRP A 77 24.71 12.17 -9.33
N VAL A 78 23.70 12.71 -10.00
CA VAL A 78 22.38 12.95 -9.38
C VAL A 78 21.77 11.65 -8.89
N ASP A 79 21.94 10.58 -9.66
CA ASP A 79 21.56 9.23 -9.28
C ASP A 79 22.30 8.74 -8.03
N ALA A 80 23.64 8.82 -8.01
CA ALA A 80 24.46 8.39 -6.88
C ALA A 80 24.14 9.17 -5.59
N ILE A 81 24.00 10.50 -5.70
CA ILE A 81 23.60 11.36 -4.57
C ILE A 81 22.21 10.96 -4.09
N GLY A 82 21.27 10.69 -5.00
CA GLY A 82 19.93 10.25 -4.62
C GLY A 82 19.94 8.89 -3.92
N ARG A 83 20.76 7.93 -4.37
CA ARG A 83 20.97 6.65 -3.66
C ARG A 83 21.54 6.88 -2.26
N LEU A 84 22.52 7.78 -2.11
CA LEU A 84 23.07 8.14 -0.80
C LEU A 84 22.01 8.74 0.13
N LEU A 85 21.18 9.67 -0.36
CA LEU A 85 20.06 10.21 0.42
C LEU A 85 19.04 9.13 0.79
N GLY A 86 18.79 8.19 -0.12
CA GLY A 86 17.94 7.02 0.12
C GLY A 86 18.50 6.13 1.25
N HIS A 87 19.81 5.87 1.24
CA HIS A 87 20.50 5.16 2.31
C HIS A 87 20.37 5.87 3.66
N ILE A 88 20.63 7.19 3.69
CA ILE A 88 20.48 8.00 4.91
C ILE A 88 19.02 7.94 5.41
N ALA A 89 18.05 8.07 4.51
CA ALA A 89 16.63 7.98 4.84
C ALA A 89 16.24 6.60 5.40
N HIS A 90 16.80 5.52 4.87
CA HIS A 90 16.58 4.16 5.37
C HIS A 90 16.98 4.03 6.85
N ASP A 91 18.12 4.61 7.23
CA ASP A 91 18.66 4.50 8.58
C ASP A 91 17.95 5.45 9.56
N LEU A 92 17.58 6.65 9.10
CA LEU A 92 16.96 7.69 9.94
C LEU A 92 15.43 7.60 10.03
N MET A 93 14.76 6.81 9.18
CA MET A 93 13.28 6.74 9.12
C MET A 93 12.73 5.34 9.46
N PRO A 94 12.93 4.83 10.69
CA PRO A 94 12.59 3.46 11.06
C PRO A 94 11.10 3.13 10.92
N ARG A 95 10.21 4.11 11.13
CA ARG A 95 8.76 3.94 10.91
C ARG A 95 8.41 3.72 9.44
N ARG A 96 9.08 4.42 8.53
CA ARG A 96 8.88 4.24 7.08
C ARG A 96 9.53 2.96 6.59
N ARG A 97 10.72 2.63 7.10
CA ARG A 97 11.38 1.36 6.84
C ARG A 97 10.47 0.18 7.18
N ALA A 98 9.85 0.19 8.35
CA ALA A 98 8.91 -0.86 8.75
C ALA A 98 7.68 -0.98 7.84
N ILE A 99 7.19 0.13 7.26
CA ILE A 99 6.08 0.08 6.29
C ILE A 99 6.54 -0.56 4.98
N VAL A 100 7.68 -0.13 4.45
CA VAL A 100 8.26 -0.68 3.22
C VAL A 100 8.54 -2.17 3.39
N GLU A 101 9.22 -2.55 4.48
CA GLU A 101 9.51 -3.94 4.81
C GLU A 101 8.24 -4.76 4.90
N ARG A 102 7.23 -4.31 5.68
CA ARG A 102 5.92 -4.98 5.76
C ARG A 102 5.29 -5.18 4.39
N ASN A 103 5.31 -4.16 3.54
CA ASN A 103 4.73 -4.21 2.22
C ASN A 103 5.46 -5.23 1.32
N CYS A 104 6.80 -5.21 1.34
CA CYS A 104 7.61 -6.19 0.64
C CYS A 104 7.42 -7.61 1.18
N MET A 105 7.23 -7.79 2.51
CA MET A 105 6.88 -9.09 3.09
C MET A 105 5.54 -9.62 2.57
N ILE A 106 4.52 -8.75 2.46
CA ILE A 106 3.22 -9.17 1.91
C ILE A 106 3.39 -9.62 0.46
N ALA A 107 4.09 -8.81 -0.33
CA ALA A 107 4.23 -9.05 -1.75
C ALA A 107 5.07 -10.31 -2.07
N TRP A 108 6.20 -10.48 -1.39
CA TRP A 108 7.22 -11.48 -1.75
C TRP A 108 7.70 -12.37 -0.60
N GLY A 109 7.08 -12.34 0.57
CA GLY A 109 7.52 -13.13 1.73
C GLY A 109 7.40 -14.65 1.59
N ASP A 110 6.71 -15.14 0.55
CA ASP A 110 6.64 -16.58 0.25
C ASP A 110 7.75 -17.03 -0.71
N SER A 111 8.39 -16.08 -1.41
CA SER A 111 9.47 -16.36 -2.38
C SER A 111 10.83 -15.81 -1.94
N LEU A 112 10.85 -14.90 -0.96
CA LEU A 112 12.05 -14.28 -0.42
C LEU A 112 12.12 -14.53 1.08
N SER A 113 13.32 -14.88 1.56
CA SER A 113 13.65 -14.90 2.98
C SER A 113 13.56 -13.49 3.60
N ARG A 114 13.53 -13.40 4.93
CA ARG A 114 13.50 -12.11 5.63
C ARG A 114 14.70 -11.23 5.30
N ASP A 115 15.90 -11.80 5.18
CA ASP A 115 17.10 -11.02 4.91
C ASP A 115 17.13 -10.51 3.47
N GLU A 116 16.60 -11.29 2.53
CA GLU A 116 16.35 -10.81 1.16
C GLU A 116 15.30 -9.69 1.13
N VAL A 117 14.23 -9.78 1.93
CA VAL A 117 13.25 -8.68 2.03
C VAL A 117 13.84 -7.44 2.70
N LYS A 118 14.73 -7.57 3.70
CA LYS A 118 15.47 -6.43 4.24
C LYS A 118 16.41 -5.81 3.20
N ALA A 119 17.09 -6.63 2.40
CA ALA A 119 17.93 -6.16 1.31
C ALA A 119 17.10 -5.43 0.23
N LEU A 120 15.95 -5.99 -0.15
CA LEU A 120 14.98 -5.36 -1.04
C LEU A 120 14.47 -4.04 -0.46
N THR A 121 14.12 -4.02 0.83
CA THR A 121 13.68 -2.80 1.54
C THR A 121 14.73 -1.72 1.45
N LYS A 122 16.01 -2.05 1.70
CA LYS A 122 17.11 -1.10 1.55
C LYS A 122 17.22 -0.61 0.11
N GLU A 123 17.20 -1.49 -0.87
CA GLU A 123 17.29 -1.10 -2.28
C GLU A 123 16.10 -0.24 -2.74
N VAL A 124 14.88 -0.49 -2.25
CA VAL A 124 13.70 0.36 -2.46
C VAL A 124 13.98 1.80 -2.00
N PHE A 125 14.59 1.98 -0.83
CA PHE A 125 14.97 3.31 -0.34
C PHE A 125 16.02 3.98 -1.23
N LEU A 126 17.06 3.25 -1.64
CA LEU A 126 18.12 3.77 -2.50
C LEU A 126 17.55 4.19 -3.87
N ARG A 127 16.75 3.34 -4.52
CA ARG A 127 16.15 3.64 -5.82
C ARG A 127 15.12 4.76 -5.74
N ASN A 128 14.30 4.81 -4.70
CA ASN A 128 13.36 5.91 -4.53
C ASN A 128 14.04 7.24 -4.17
N GLY A 129 15.19 7.21 -3.49
CA GLY A 129 16.05 8.37 -3.28
C GLY A 129 16.63 8.88 -4.61
N ALA A 130 17.15 7.97 -5.45
CA ALA A 130 17.60 8.27 -6.81
C ALA A 130 16.47 8.83 -7.67
N ASN A 131 15.28 8.22 -7.59
CA ASN A 131 14.08 8.66 -8.28
C ASN A 131 13.67 10.09 -7.90
N LEU A 132 13.70 10.43 -6.61
CA LEU A 132 13.36 11.77 -6.13
C LEU A 132 14.20 12.87 -6.78
N LEU A 133 15.51 12.66 -6.91
CA LEU A 133 16.40 13.62 -7.57
C LEU A 133 16.35 13.49 -9.10
N GLY A 134 16.28 12.27 -9.63
CA GLY A 134 16.17 12.02 -11.06
C GLY A 134 14.91 12.65 -11.67
N ALA A 135 13.80 12.63 -10.94
CA ALA A 135 12.54 13.27 -11.35
C ALA A 135 12.69 14.77 -11.58
N THR A 136 13.44 15.50 -10.75
CA THR A 136 13.62 16.95 -10.95
C THR A 136 14.31 17.25 -12.27
N ARG A 137 15.27 16.40 -12.67
CA ARG A 137 15.91 16.47 -14.00
C ARG A 137 14.96 16.07 -15.12
N CYS A 138 14.27 14.93 -14.98
CA CYS A 138 13.36 14.44 -16.01
C CYS A 138 12.18 15.39 -16.28
N MET A 139 11.75 16.16 -15.27
CA MET A 139 10.70 17.16 -15.40
C MET A 139 11.06 18.29 -16.38
N ILE A 140 12.33 18.70 -16.41
CA ILE A 140 12.81 19.81 -17.25
C ILE A 140 13.46 19.33 -18.54
N MET A 141 14.02 18.11 -18.55
CA MET A 141 14.76 17.57 -19.68
C MET A 141 13.87 17.50 -20.93
N PRO A 142 14.25 18.12 -22.06
CA PRO A 142 13.52 17.99 -23.32
C PRO A 142 13.41 16.53 -23.77
N ASP A 143 12.33 16.19 -24.47
CA ASP A 143 11.98 14.84 -24.93
C ASP A 143 13.12 14.17 -25.70
N HIS A 144 13.72 14.86 -26.68
CA HIS A 144 14.85 14.33 -27.46
C HIS A 144 16.08 13.96 -26.61
N LYS A 145 16.32 14.65 -25.48
CA LYS A 145 17.41 14.27 -24.54
C LYS A 145 16.98 13.13 -23.63
N LEU A 146 15.71 13.13 -23.20
CA LEU A 146 15.17 12.07 -22.36
C LEU A 146 15.19 10.73 -23.07
N HIS A 147 14.93 10.67 -24.38
CA HIS A 147 14.98 9.43 -25.17
C HIS A 147 16.33 8.69 -25.06
N ARG A 148 17.46 9.39 -24.82
CA ARG A 148 18.78 8.75 -24.61
C ARG A 148 18.90 8.00 -23.29
N HIS A 149 17.94 8.20 -22.40
CA HIS A 149 17.84 7.58 -21.08
C HIS A 149 16.68 6.59 -20.99
N LEU A 150 16.05 6.26 -22.13
CA LEU A 150 14.86 5.42 -22.19
C LEU A 150 15.04 4.27 -23.16
N SER A 151 14.61 3.09 -22.74
CA SER A 151 14.23 2.00 -23.64
C SER A 151 12.72 1.80 -23.53
N ILE A 152 12.03 1.67 -24.67
CA ILE A 152 10.57 1.55 -24.70
C ILE A 152 10.18 0.30 -25.49
N GLU A 153 9.51 -0.62 -24.81
CA GLU A 153 8.97 -1.87 -25.34
C GLU A 153 7.44 -1.80 -25.34
N GLY A 154 6.79 -2.20 -26.44
CA GLY A 154 5.32 -2.23 -26.53
C GLY A 154 4.66 -0.91 -27.00
N ALA A 155 5.45 0.11 -27.39
CA ALA A 155 4.91 1.39 -27.86
C ALA A 155 4.18 1.27 -29.21
N GLU A 156 4.63 0.35 -30.05
CA GLU A 156 3.98 -0.05 -31.31
C GLU A 156 2.58 -0.61 -31.10
N LEU A 157 2.31 -1.31 -30.00
CA LEU A 157 0.98 -1.85 -29.71
C LEU A 157 -0.04 -0.74 -29.50
N VAL A 158 0.36 0.31 -28.77
CA VAL A 158 -0.47 1.49 -28.55
C VAL A 158 -0.66 2.28 -29.85
N ARG A 159 0.42 2.51 -30.60
CA ARG A 159 0.35 3.23 -31.89
C ARG A 159 -0.53 2.50 -32.89
N ASN A 160 -0.44 1.17 -32.96
CA ASN A 160 -1.28 0.34 -33.81
C ASN A 160 -2.76 0.46 -33.41
N HIS A 161 -3.08 0.38 -32.11
CA HIS A 161 -4.44 0.61 -31.62
C HIS A 161 -4.97 1.98 -32.04
N LEU A 162 -4.21 3.05 -31.82
CA LEU A 162 -4.61 4.41 -32.16
C LEU A 162 -4.77 4.65 -33.68
N GLN A 163 -4.11 3.84 -34.52
CA GLN A 163 -4.23 3.93 -35.99
C GLN A 163 -5.48 3.21 -36.51
N HIS A 164 -5.91 2.13 -35.87
CA HIS A 164 -6.99 1.26 -36.37
C HIS A 164 -8.28 1.31 -35.54
N SER A 165 -8.27 2.01 -34.41
CA SER A 165 -9.44 2.18 -33.54
C SER A 165 -9.67 3.66 -33.24
N SER A 166 -10.95 4.04 -33.15
CA SER A 166 -11.38 5.35 -32.63
C SER A 166 -11.51 5.37 -31.10
N SER A 167 -11.42 4.22 -30.43
CA SER A 167 -11.48 4.15 -28.98
C SER A 167 -10.18 4.65 -28.34
N GLY A 168 -10.32 5.45 -27.28
CA GLY A 168 -9.17 5.95 -26.53
C GLY A 168 -8.38 4.86 -25.81
N VAL A 169 -7.34 5.28 -25.09
CA VAL A 169 -6.43 4.39 -24.37
C VAL A 169 -6.36 4.77 -22.91
N ILE A 170 -6.46 3.77 -22.03
CA ILE A 170 -6.18 3.91 -20.60
C ILE A 170 -4.84 3.24 -20.32
N PHE A 171 -3.90 4.02 -19.79
CA PHE A 171 -2.67 3.48 -19.20
C PHE A 171 -2.92 3.23 -17.71
N ALA A 172 -3.02 1.96 -17.33
CA ALA A 172 -2.99 1.51 -15.95
C ALA A 172 -1.54 1.49 -15.46
N LEU A 173 -1.21 2.47 -14.61
CA LEU A 173 0.12 2.72 -14.08
C LEU A 173 0.19 2.23 -12.62
N CYS A 174 1.39 1.90 -12.18
CA CYS A 174 1.73 1.85 -10.77
C CYS A 174 2.82 2.88 -10.44
N HIS A 175 2.93 3.25 -9.17
CA HIS A 175 3.99 4.14 -8.71
C HIS A 175 5.32 3.38 -8.71
N MET A 176 5.91 3.17 -9.89
CA MET A 176 7.22 2.54 -10.05
C MET A 176 8.13 3.34 -10.97
N GLY A 177 9.43 3.32 -10.67
CA GLY A 177 10.44 4.04 -11.43
C GLY A 177 10.18 5.55 -11.47
N ASN A 178 10.65 6.22 -12.52
CA ASN A 178 10.59 7.68 -12.57
C ASN A 178 9.19 8.24 -12.83
N TRP A 179 8.61 8.92 -11.84
CA TRP A 179 7.23 9.41 -11.93
C TRP A 179 7.05 10.57 -12.91
N GLU A 180 8.11 11.30 -13.27
CA GLU A 180 8.03 12.29 -14.35
C GLU A 180 8.10 11.64 -15.72
N ILE A 181 8.69 10.45 -15.84
CA ILE A 181 8.60 9.63 -17.07
C ILE A 181 7.17 9.07 -17.19
N LEU A 182 6.59 8.56 -16.10
CA LEU A 182 5.17 8.15 -16.08
C LEU A 182 4.23 9.28 -16.54
N ALA A 183 4.45 10.51 -16.08
CA ALA A 183 3.66 11.67 -16.49
C ALA A 183 3.79 12.02 -17.98
N ARG A 184 4.81 11.50 -18.66
CA ARG A 184 5.13 11.81 -20.07
C ARG A 184 4.92 10.62 -21.00
N ILE A 185 4.42 9.49 -20.50
CA ILE A 185 4.27 8.25 -21.27
C ILE A 185 3.49 8.46 -22.57
N ALA A 186 2.38 9.18 -22.49
CA ALA A 186 1.52 9.54 -23.62
C ALA A 186 2.29 10.31 -24.70
N SER A 187 3.03 11.37 -24.31
CA SER A 187 3.78 12.19 -25.27
C SER A 187 4.99 11.47 -25.85
N LEU A 188 5.58 10.53 -25.11
CA LEU A 188 6.69 9.70 -25.59
C LEU A 188 6.24 8.66 -26.62
N ILE A 189 4.99 8.19 -26.55
CA ILE A 189 4.42 7.18 -27.45
C ILE A 189 3.74 7.81 -28.67
N ALA A 190 2.88 8.80 -28.44
CA ALA A 190 2.04 9.42 -29.46
C ALA A 190 1.86 10.93 -29.17
N PRO A 191 2.87 11.76 -29.49
CA PRO A 191 2.89 13.18 -29.11
C PRO A 191 1.74 14.03 -29.68
N ASN A 192 1.11 13.58 -30.77
CA ASN A 192 0.04 14.30 -31.45
C ASN A 192 -1.37 13.90 -31.00
N VAL A 193 -1.49 12.95 -30.06
CA VAL A 193 -2.78 12.45 -29.58
C VAL A 193 -3.12 13.14 -28.25
N PRO A 194 -4.33 13.71 -28.09
CA PRO A 194 -4.75 14.34 -26.84
C PRO A 194 -4.58 13.39 -25.65
N SER A 195 -3.99 13.90 -24.57
CA SER A 195 -3.74 13.07 -23.40
C SER A 195 -4.07 13.79 -22.10
N ALA A 196 -4.34 13.01 -21.06
CA ALA A 196 -4.50 13.52 -19.71
C ALA A 196 -4.00 12.57 -18.63
N ALA A 197 -3.87 13.09 -17.42
CA ALA A 197 -3.68 12.29 -16.21
C ALA A 197 -4.40 12.93 -15.03
N PHE A 198 -4.79 12.10 -14.06
CA PHE A 198 -5.31 12.60 -12.80
C PHE A 198 -4.19 13.15 -11.92
N TYR A 199 -4.48 14.23 -11.22
CA TYR A 199 -3.50 14.92 -10.37
C TYR A 199 -4.15 15.48 -9.12
N ARG A 200 -3.39 15.47 -8.02
CA ARG A 200 -3.73 16.16 -6.78
C ARG A 200 -2.92 17.46 -6.71
N PRO A 201 -3.56 18.64 -6.62
CA PRO A 201 -2.86 19.91 -6.43
C PRO A 201 -1.87 19.89 -5.27
N LEU A 202 -0.62 20.34 -5.52
CA LEU A 202 0.37 20.57 -4.49
C LEU A 202 -0.08 21.69 -3.54
N ASN A 203 0.31 21.57 -2.27
CA ASN A 203 -0.10 22.53 -1.24
C ASN A 203 0.50 23.92 -1.45
N ASN A 204 1.72 24.01 -2.01
CA ASN A 204 2.34 25.29 -2.34
C ASN A 204 1.88 25.72 -3.76
N PRO A 205 1.18 26.86 -3.89
CA PRO A 205 0.59 27.29 -5.16
C PRO A 205 1.63 27.61 -6.25
N TRP A 206 2.82 28.07 -5.87
CA TRP A 206 3.92 28.36 -6.80
C TRP A 206 4.49 27.07 -7.38
N MET A 207 4.79 26.09 -6.52
CA MET A 207 5.22 24.76 -6.95
C MET A 207 4.15 24.05 -7.77
N ASN A 208 2.88 24.17 -7.38
CA ASN A 208 1.74 23.62 -8.13
C ASN A 208 1.67 24.20 -9.55
N ARG A 209 1.72 25.54 -9.68
CA ARG A 209 1.68 26.22 -10.97
C ARG A 209 2.85 25.83 -11.86
N MET A 210 4.06 25.78 -11.31
CA MET A 210 5.26 25.37 -12.03
C MET A 210 5.16 23.92 -12.52
N THR A 211 4.76 22.98 -11.64
CA THR A 211 4.62 21.56 -11.97
C THR A 211 3.55 21.34 -13.04
N LYS A 212 2.39 22.00 -12.92
CA LYS A 212 1.33 21.97 -13.95
C LYS A 212 1.87 22.46 -15.29
N ARG A 213 2.46 23.66 -15.35
CA ARG A 213 3.03 24.22 -16.60
C ARG A 213 3.99 23.26 -17.29
N ARG A 214 4.87 22.61 -16.52
CA ARG A 214 5.86 21.67 -17.06
C ARG A 214 5.25 20.38 -17.57
N ARG A 215 4.34 19.76 -16.82
CA ARG A 215 3.67 18.53 -17.27
C ARG A 215 2.75 18.77 -18.47
N GLN A 216 2.16 19.96 -18.56
CA GLN A 216 1.31 20.35 -19.69
C GLN A 216 2.08 20.86 -20.92
N ARG A 217 3.42 20.93 -20.86
CA ARG A 217 4.24 21.47 -21.97
C ARG A 217 4.14 20.66 -23.27
N SER A 218 3.80 19.37 -23.15
CA SER A 218 3.58 18.45 -24.27
C SER A 218 2.09 18.34 -24.63
N GLY A 219 1.25 19.28 -24.20
CA GLY A 219 -0.17 19.32 -24.54
C GLY A 219 -1.07 18.46 -23.65
N MET A 220 -0.52 17.71 -22.68
CA MET A 220 -1.35 16.91 -21.77
C MET A 220 -2.25 17.80 -20.89
N LYS A 221 -3.45 17.31 -20.57
CA LYS A 221 -4.35 17.90 -19.57
C LYS A 221 -4.10 17.26 -18.20
N LEU A 222 -4.30 18.02 -17.13
CA LEU A 222 -4.24 17.51 -15.75
C LEU A 222 -5.60 17.68 -15.09
N PHE A 223 -6.28 16.55 -14.90
CA PHE A 223 -7.60 16.53 -14.26
C PHE A 223 -7.43 16.49 -12.75
N SER A 224 -7.91 17.53 -12.08
CA SER A 224 -7.83 17.63 -10.63
C SER A 224 -8.80 16.64 -10.00
N ASN A 225 -8.34 15.89 -9.00
CA ASN A 225 -9.24 15.07 -8.19
C ASN A 225 -10.33 15.88 -7.44
N LYS A 226 -10.23 17.21 -7.40
CA LYS A 226 -11.27 18.12 -6.88
C LYS A 226 -12.37 18.43 -7.89
N GLU A 227 -12.06 18.36 -9.18
CA GLU A 227 -12.98 18.68 -10.29
C GLU A 227 -13.79 17.44 -10.73
N GLY A 228 -13.50 16.29 -10.12
CA GLY A 228 -14.12 15.01 -10.44
C GLY A 228 -13.44 14.30 -11.61
N PHE A 229 -13.97 13.12 -11.95
CA PHE A 229 -13.44 12.25 -13.01
C PHE A 229 -14.21 12.37 -14.33
N SER A 230 -15.21 13.25 -14.41
CA SER A 230 -16.13 13.35 -15.56
C SER A 230 -15.43 13.73 -16.86
N GLN A 231 -14.37 14.56 -16.80
CA GLN A 231 -13.61 15.03 -17.95
C GLN A 231 -12.83 13.92 -18.67
N ALA A 232 -12.64 12.76 -18.04
CA ALA A 232 -11.96 11.63 -18.66
C ALA A 232 -12.80 10.91 -19.71
N VAL A 233 -14.12 10.86 -19.53
CA VAL A 233 -15.04 10.18 -20.46
C VAL A 233 -15.02 10.78 -21.87
N PRO A 234 -15.19 12.11 -22.07
CA PRO A 234 -15.14 12.69 -23.42
C PRO A 234 -13.77 12.52 -24.06
N LEU A 235 -12.67 12.74 -23.31
CA LEU A 235 -11.31 12.52 -23.81
C LEU A 235 -11.13 11.10 -24.39
N LEU A 236 -11.59 10.08 -23.67
CA LEU A 236 -11.44 8.69 -24.09
C LEU A 236 -12.37 8.33 -25.26
N ARG A 237 -13.56 8.93 -25.35
CA ARG A 237 -14.47 8.75 -26.50
C ARG A 237 -13.96 9.42 -27.77
N GLU A 238 -13.15 10.47 -27.62
CA GLU A 238 -12.49 11.19 -28.73
C GLU A 238 -11.14 10.56 -29.13
N GLY A 239 -10.84 9.33 -28.71
CA GLY A 239 -9.59 8.64 -29.06
C GLY A 239 -8.36 9.09 -28.27
N GLY A 240 -8.53 9.86 -27.20
CA GLY A 240 -7.43 10.34 -26.37
C GLY A 240 -6.83 9.28 -25.43
N MET A 241 -5.70 9.62 -24.81
CA MET A 241 -4.98 8.76 -23.86
C MET A 241 -5.11 9.26 -22.42
N LEU A 242 -5.31 8.36 -21.46
CA LEU A 242 -5.45 8.70 -20.04
C LEU A 242 -4.53 7.85 -19.15
N GLY A 243 -3.66 8.50 -18.39
CA GLY A 243 -2.86 7.84 -17.35
C GLY A 243 -3.58 7.76 -16.01
N ILE A 244 -3.65 6.55 -15.43
CA ILE A 244 -4.27 6.28 -14.12
C ILE A 244 -3.32 5.47 -13.25
N LEU A 245 -2.92 6.02 -12.10
CA LEU A 245 -2.19 5.28 -11.07
C LEU A 245 -3.20 4.47 -10.23
N ALA A 246 -3.11 3.15 -10.29
CA ALA A 246 -4.12 2.22 -9.74
C ALA A 246 -3.65 1.43 -8.49
N ASP A 247 -2.37 1.53 -8.14
CA ASP A 247 -1.68 0.67 -7.17
C ASP A 247 -1.79 1.10 -5.70
N GLN A 248 -2.37 2.27 -5.40
CA GLN A 248 -2.52 2.76 -4.02
C GLN A 248 -3.86 2.36 -3.39
N HIS A 249 -3.93 2.45 -2.06
CA HIS A 249 -5.13 2.12 -1.31
C HIS A 249 -6.27 3.10 -1.63
N ALA A 250 -7.39 2.56 -2.13
CA ALA A 250 -8.53 3.35 -2.60
C ALA A 250 -9.51 3.80 -1.49
N GLY A 251 -9.23 3.45 -0.24
CA GLY A 251 -10.07 3.84 0.89
C GLY A 251 -11.40 3.09 0.94
N ARG A 252 -12.40 3.67 1.60
CA ARG A 252 -13.68 3.00 1.90
C ARG A 252 -14.52 2.66 0.67
N THR A 253 -14.41 3.45 -0.39
CA THR A 253 -15.18 3.34 -1.62
C THR A 253 -14.47 2.52 -2.70
N GLY A 254 -13.29 1.95 -2.39
CA GLY A 254 -12.60 1.05 -3.30
C GLY A 254 -13.25 -0.32 -3.37
N THR A 255 -13.17 -0.95 -4.53
CA THR A 255 -13.56 -2.35 -4.73
C THR A 255 -12.69 -3.25 -3.86
N ARG A 256 -13.30 -4.24 -3.22
CA ARG A 256 -12.56 -5.24 -2.43
C ARG A 256 -12.01 -6.27 -3.39
N ALA A 257 -10.69 -6.34 -3.46
CA ALA A 257 -9.95 -7.30 -4.26
C ALA A 257 -8.65 -7.63 -3.53
N THR A 258 -7.92 -8.63 -4.01
CA THR A 258 -6.58 -8.89 -3.52
C THR A 258 -5.53 -8.13 -4.30
N PHE A 259 -4.43 -7.86 -3.61
CA PHE A 259 -3.22 -7.29 -4.16
C PHE A 259 -2.03 -7.99 -3.52
N PHE A 260 -1.25 -8.69 -4.35
CA PHE A 260 -0.26 -9.70 -3.97
C PHE A 260 -0.85 -10.75 -3.04
N GLY A 261 -2.03 -11.27 -3.39
CA GLY A 261 -2.73 -12.29 -2.60
C GLY A 261 -3.36 -11.81 -1.29
N ARG A 262 -3.15 -10.54 -0.90
CA ARG A 262 -3.70 -9.98 0.34
C ARG A 262 -4.88 -9.03 0.10
N PRO A 263 -6.00 -9.16 0.84
CA PRO A 263 -7.17 -8.29 0.69
C PRO A 263 -6.87 -6.83 0.95
N THR A 264 -7.40 -5.95 0.09
CA THR A 264 -7.31 -4.51 0.26
C THR A 264 -8.39 -3.78 -0.56
N ALA A 265 -8.51 -2.47 -0.37
CA ALA A 265 -9.37 -1.64 -1.21
C ALA A 265 -8.59 -1.18 -2.45
N CYS A 266 -9.10 -1.52 -3.63
CA CYS A 266 -8.51 -1.25 -4.93
C CYS A 266 -9.38 -0.23 -5.69
N SER A 267 -8.75 0.60 -6.52
CA SER A 267 -9.47 1.66 -7.25
C SER A 267 -10.22 1.08 -8.46
N PRO A 268 -11.55 1.21 -8.55
CA PRO A 268 -12.29 0.75 -9.74
C PRO A 268 -12.24 1.74 -10.91
N LEU A 269 -11.52 2.85 -10.78
CA LEU A 269 -11.61 3.97 -11.72
C LEU A 269 -11.29 3.57 -13.16
N ALA A 270 -10.22 2.78 -13.36
CA ALA A 270 -9.80 2.33 -14.68
C ALA A 270 -10.82 1.37 -15.31
N GLU A 271 -11.35 0.42 -14.52
CA GLU A 271 -12.43 -0.49 -14.92
C GLU A 271 -13.70 0.27 -15.32
N VAL A 272 -14.14 1.22 -14.49
CA VAL A 272 -15.33 2.04 -14.74
C VAL A 272 -15.19 2.87 -16.00
N LEU A 273 -14.02 3.47 -16.22
CA LEU A 273 -13.76 4.27 -17.43
C LEU A 273 -13.71 3.39 -18.67
N HIS A 274 -13.07 2.22 -18.62
CA HIS A 274 -13.09 1.25 -19.70
C HIS A 274 -14.54 0.90 -20.09
N ARG A 275 -15.35 0.44 -19.12
CA ARG A 275 -16.75 0.04 -19.38
C ARG A 275 -17.61 1.17 -19.95
N ARG A 276 -17.35 2.43 -19.56
CA ARG A 276 -18.13 3.60 -20.04
C ARG A 276 -17.73 4.12 -21.41
N THR A 277 -16.52 3.80 -21.87
CA THR A 277 -15.90 4.44 -23.04
C THR A 277 -15.46 3.46 -24.12
N GLY A 278 -15.30 2.18 -23.79
CA GLY A 278 -14.68 1.18 -24.69
C GLY A 278 -13.18 1.40 -24.90
N ALA A 279 -12.53 2.24 -24.10
CA ALA A 279 -11.11 2.53 -24.24
C ALA A 279 -10.24 1.29 -23.98
N ALA A 280 -9.24 1.05 -24.82
CA ALA A 280 -8.31 -0.06 -24.65
C ALA A 280 -7.44 0.14 -23.39
N MET A 281 -7.15 -0.96 -22.70
CA MET A 281 -6.36 -0.95 -21.47
C MET A 281 -4.94 -1.43 -21.75
N PHE A 282 -3.96 -0.63 -21.32
CA PHE A 282 -2.54 -0.98 -21.36
C PHE A 282 -1.92 -0.82 -19.97
N TYR A 283 -1.14 -1.81 -19.55
CA TYR A 283 -0.35 -1.76 -18.32
C TYR A 283 1.03 -1.23 -18.63
N VAL A 284 1.52 -0.29 -17.83
CA VAL A 284 2.85 0.30 -18.03
C VAL A 284 3.68 0.13 -16.77
N ALA A 285 4.84 -0.50 -16.95
CA ALA A 285 5.89 -0.58 -15.97
C ALA A 285 7.04 0.34 -16.38
N VAL A 286 7.47 1.22 -15.47
CA VAL A 286 8.69 2.01 -15.64
C VAL A 286 9.66 1.56 -14.56
N PHE A 287 10.78 0.98 -14.95
CA PHE A 287 11.78 0.50 -14.01
C PHE A 287 13.17 0.84 -14.48
N ARG A 288 14.12 0.74 -13.57
CA ARG A 288 15.50 1.06 -13.82
C ARG A 288 16.27 -0.21 -14.17
N ASP A 289 17.03 -0.14 -15.25
CA ASP A 289 17.96 -1.16 -15.73
C ASP A 289 19.44 -0.73 -15.58
N ALA A 290 19.73 0.58 -15.63
CA ALA A 290 21.05 1.15 -15.42
C ALA A 290 21.00 2.53 -14.73
N PRO A 291 22.13 3.08 -14.23
CA PRO A 291 22.14 4.41 -13.64
C PRO A 291 21.65 5.53 -14.54
N ALA A 292 20.60 6.21 -14.09
CA ALA A 292 19.87 7.23 -14.84
C ALA A 292 19.38 6.76 -16.22
N HIS A 293 19.04 5.48 -16.35
CA HIS A 293 18.36 4.91 -17.52
C HIS A 293 17.13 4.13 -17.04
N TRP A 294 16.05 4.18 -17.82
CA TRP A 294 14.79 3.55 -17.48
C TRP A 294 14.25 2.74 -18.66
N HIS A 295 13.80 1.52 -18.36
CA HIS A 295 13.03 0.70 -19.27
C HIS A 295 11.54 0.92 -19.03
N ILE A 296 10.82 1.15 -20.11
CA ILE A 296 9.37 1.28 -20.15
C ILE A 296 8.84 0.04 -20.85
N LYS A 297 8.10 -0.80 -20.13
CA LYS A 297 7.41 -1.95 -20.70
C LYS A 297 5.92 -1.69 -20.72
N ILE A 298 5.32 -1.77 -21.90
CA ILE A 298 3.90 -1.60 -22.13
C ILE A 298 3.32 -2.94 -22.53
N SER A 299 2.25 -3.37 -21.87
CA SER A 299 1.59 -4.64 -22.16
C SER A 299 0.08 -4.42 -22.32
N PRO A 300 -0.54 -4.95 -23.38
CA PRO A 300 -1.98 -4.83 -23.55
C PRO A 300 -2.70 -5.70 -22.53
N HIS A 301 -3.92 -5.32 -22.17
CA HIS A 301 -4.81 -6.27 -21.51
C HIS A 301 -5.21 -7.38 -22.48
N SER A 302 -5.26 -8.62 -22.00
CA SER A 302 -5.66 -9.78 -22.80
C SER A 302 -7.13 -9.65 -23.22
N VAL A 303 -7.43 -9.86 -24.51
CA VAL A 303 -8.81 -9.74 -25.03
C VAL A 303 -9.76 -10.75 -24.37
N ASP A 304 -9.23 -11.94 -24.02
CA ASP A 304 -10.01 -13.03 -23.41
C ASP A 304 -10.14 -12.92 -21.88
N ALA A 305 -9.46 -11.94 -21.26
CA ALA A 305 -9.52 -11.77 -19.81
C ALA A 305 -10.66 -10.83 -19.41
N PRO A 306 -11.35 -11.09 -18.28
CA PRO A 306 -12.30 -10.14 -17.72
C PRO A 306 -11.65 -8.79 -17.41
N MET A 307 -12.30 -7.70 -17.82
CA MET A 307 -11.90 -6.36 -17.43
C MET A 307 -12.60 -5.93 -16.14
N ASP A 308 -12.13 -6.47 -15.03
CA ASP A 308 -12.56 -6.09 -13.67
C ASP A 308 -11.36 -5.65 -12.79
N THR A 309 -11.67 -5.08 -11.63
CA THR A 309 -10.65 -4.59 -10.69
C THR A 309 -9.68 -5.70 -10.25
N PRO A 310 -10.11 -6.93 -9.86
CA PRO A 310 -9.20 -8.04 -9.56
C PRO A 310 -8.18 -8.35 -10.67
N HIS A 311 -8.62 -8.53 -11.91
CA HIS A 311 -7.72 -8.82 -13.04
C HIS A 311 -6.81 -7.63 -13.36
N LEU A 312 -7.30 -6.40 -13.18
CA LEU A 312 -6.48 -5.20 -13.28
C LEU A 312 -5.37 -5.19 -12.24
N MET A 313 -5.69 -5.50 -10.98
CA MET A 313 -4.70 -5.60 -9.90
C MET A 313 -3.65 -6.67 -10.19
N ALA A 314 -4.04 -7.86 -10.65
CA ALA A 314 -3.11 -8.93 -11.00
C ALA A 314 -2.09 -8.51 -12.09
N ASN A 315 -2.51 -7.72 -13.07
CA ASN A 315 -1.59 -7.19 -14.09
C ASN A 315 -0.71 -6.04 -13.57
N ILE A 316 -1.19 -5.27 -12.59
CA ILE A 316 -0.35 -4.31 -11.85
C ILE A 316 0.70 -5.05 -11.01
N GLU A 317 0.38 -6.20 -10.40
CA GLU A 317 1.34 -7.04 -9.69
C GLU A 317 2.45 -7.55 -10.61
N LYS A 318 2.10 -8.00 -11.83
CA LYS A 318 3.08 -8.36 -12.86
C LYS A 318 4.01 -7.20 -13.19
N SER A 319 3.46 -6.00 -13.34
CA SER A 319 4.24 -4.78 -13.62
C SER A 319 5.23 -4.48 -12.50
N LEU A 320 4.79 -4.49 -11.25
CA LEU A 320 5.65 -4.29 -10.07
C LEU A 320 6.67 -5.41 -9.87
N SER A 321 6.36 -6.63 -10.31
CA SER A 321 7.25 -7.79 -10.21
C SER A 321 8.41 -7.75 -11.20
N LEU A 322 8.34 -6.92 -12.26
CA LEU A 322 9.47 -6.70 -13.17
C LEU A 322 10.67 -6.04 -12.46
N SER A 323 10.39 -5.16 -11.49
CA SER A 323 11.42 -4.57 -10.63
C SER A 323 10.83 -4.19 -9.28
N PRO A 324 10.79 -5.13 -8.31
CA PRO A 324 10.27 -4.91 -6.97
C PRO A 324 10.85 -3.66 -6.30
N ALA A 325 12.14 -3.39 -6.53
CA ALA A 325 12.87 -2.29 -5.92
C ALA A 325 12.48 -0.90 -6.47
N ASP A 326 11.91 -0.82 -7.67
CA ASP A 326 11.49 0.45 -8.28
C ASP A 326 10.09 0.87 -7.83
N GLY A 327 9.32 -0.01 -7.19
CA GLY A 327 8.00 0.31 -6.63
C GLY A 327 8.04 1.30 -5.46
N PHE A 328 6.99 2.12 -5.33
CA PHE A 328 6.82 3.09 -4.24
C PHE A 328 6.15 2.46 -3.02
N TRP A 329 6.88 1.59 -2.32
CA TRP A 329 6.39 0.83 -1.16
C TRP A 329 6.22 1.64 0.14
N PHE A 330 6.33 2.97 0.09
CA PHE A 330 6.22 3.85 1.27
C PHE A 330 4.77 4.11 1.71
N HIS A 331 3.81 3.81 0.82
CA HIS A 331 2.39 3.93 1.09
C HIS A 331 1.90 2.73 1.92
N ASP A 332 1.07 2.96 2.93
CA ASP A 332 0.48 1.86 3.72
C ASP A 332 -0.67 1.22 2.92
N ARG A 333 -0.30 0.42 1.92
CA ARG A 333 -1.20 -0.14 0.90
C ARG A 333 -2.26 -1.07 1.46
N TRP A 334 -1.90 -1.80 2.52
CA TRP A 334 -2.77 -2.71 3.26
C TRP A 334 -3.14 -2.14 4.62
N LYS A 335 -3.38 -0.82 4.68
CA LYS A 335 -3.90 -0.15 5.87
C LYS A 335 -5.28 -0.72 6.22
N GLN A 336 -5.45 -1.13 7.47
CA GLN A 336 -6.73 -1.60 8.00
C GLN A 336 -7.52 -0.42 8.59
N TYR A 337 -8.77 -0.24 8.17
CA TYR A 337 -9.68 0.69 8.85
C TYR A 337 -10.33 -0.07 10.00
N LYS A 338 -10.07 0.37 11.24
CA LYS A 338 -10.59 -0.21 12.51
C LYS A 338 -12.13 -0.30 12.64
N ARG A 339 -12.91 -0.01 11.58
CA ARG A 339 -14.37 0.15 11.63
C ARG A 339 -15.10 -0.20 10.34
N ALA A 340 -14.40 -0.64 9.30
CA ALA A 340 -15.03 -1.08 8.07
C ALA A 340 -14.72 -2.55 7.91
N LEU A 341 -15.57 -3.36 8.57
CA LEU A 341 -15.77 -4.78 8.30
C LEU A 341 -15.59 -5.00 6.78
N LEU A 342 -14.85 -6.01 6.37
CA LEU A 342 -14.93 -6.56 5.01
C LEU A 342 -16.29 -7.27 4.81
N LYS A 343 -17.39 -6.60 5.18
CA LYS A 343 -18.71 -6.91 4.65
C LYS A 343 -18.86 -6.06 3.40
N ASP A 344 -18.77 -6.72 2.26
CA ASP A 344 -19.23 -6.15 0.99
C ASP A 344 -20.72 -5.82 1.12
N PRO A 345 -21.16 -4.56 0.94
CA PRO A 345 -22.58 -4.22 0.93
C PRO A 345 -23.34 -4.79 -0.28
N HIS A 346 -22.64 -5.36 -1.27
CA HIS A 346 -23.19 -5.76 -2.56
C HIS A 346 -22.91 -7.21 -2.98
N SER A 347 -22.22 -8.03 -2.17
CA SER A 347 -22.02 -9.44 -2.50
C SER A 347 -23.25 -10.28 -2.09
N ARG A 348 -24.10 -10.66 -3.05
CA ARG A 348 -25.12 -11.70 -2.84
C ARG A 348 -24.49 -13.09 -2.68
N ASP A 349 -23.29 -13.27 -3.21
CA ASP A 349 -22.50 -14.49 -3.09
C ASP A 349 -21.24 -14.14 -2.30
N GLY A 350 -20.98 -14.85 -1.20
CA GLY A 350 -19.81 -14.60 -0.35
C GLY A 350 -18.50 -14.57 -1.15
N LEU A 351 -17.47 -13.95 -0.55
CA LEU A 351 -16.10 -13.88 -1.10
C LEU A 351 -15.72 -15.17 -1.85
N ASP A 352 -15.34 -15.05 -3.12
CA ASP A 352 -14.80 -16.15 -3.92
C ASP A 352 -13.64 -16.81 -3.15
N PRO A 353 -13.73 -18.12 -2.82
CA PRO A 353 -12.69 -18.85 -2.10
C PRO A 353 -11.32 -18.84 -2.80
N LEU A 354 -11.25 -18.53 -4.10
CA LEU A 354 -10.00 -18.38 -4.85
C LEU A 354 -9.34 -17.00 -4.64
N ALA A 355 -10.02 -16.05 -3.99
CA ALA A 355 -9.60 -14.66 -3.95
C ALA A 355 -8.53 -14.36 -2.89
N ILE A 356 -8.50 -15.06 -1.75
CA ILE A 356 -7.60 -14.75 -0.62
C ILE A 356 -6.50 -15.81 -0.51
N THR A 357 -5.27 -15.48 -0.89
CA THR A 357 -4.16 -16.43 -0.82
C THR A 357 -3.16 -16.13 0.31
N LYS A 358 -3.13 -14.89 0.84
CA LYS A 358 -2.21 -14.48 1.93
C LYS A 358 -2.91 -13.69 3.05
N PRO A 359 -3.75 -14.33 3.88
CA PRO A 359 -4.21 -13.73 5.14
C PRO A 359 -3.05 -13.56 6.13
N ARG A 360 -3.25 -12.81 7.23
CA ARG A 360 -2.37 -12.96 8.40
C ARG A 360 -2.63 -14.33 8.98
N ARG A 361 -1.59 -15.17 9.13
CA ARG A 361 -1.74 -16.45 9.84
C ARG A 361 -1.35 -16.28 11.30
N TRP A 362 -2.15 -16.84 12.19
CA TRP A 362 -1.81 -17.02 13.58
C TRP A 362 -1.73 -18.51 13.87
N LEU A 363 -0.56 -18.98 14.28
CA LEU A 363 -0.40 -20.37 14.72
C LEU A 363 -0.59 -20.41 16.22
N LEU A 364 -1.64 -21.07 16.67
CA LEU A 364 -1.93 -21.29 18.07
C LEU A 364 -1.51 -22.71 18.48
N VAL A 365 -0.71 -22.85 19.52
CA VAL A 365 -0.48 -24.15 20.18
C VAL A 365 -1.24 -24.17 21.50
N GLY A 366 -2.14 -25.13 21.67
CA GLY A 366 -3.09 -25.26 22.77
C GLY A 366 -2.61 -26.18 23.88
N SER A 367 -3.23 -26.03 25.05
CA SER A 367 -2.91 -26.72 26.32
C SER A 367 -3.93 -27.82 26.61
N SER A 368 -3.55 -28.85 27.38
CA SER A 368 -4.51 -29.78 27.97
C SER A 368 -5.36 -29.15 29.09
N ASN A 369 -4.94 -27.99 29.60
CA ASN A 369 -5.66 -27.24 30.62
C ASN A 369 -6.92 -26.59 30.03
N SER A 370 -8.09 -27.02 30.48
CA SER A 370 -9.40 -26.60 29.98
C SER A 370 -9.68 -25.09 30.13
N GLN A 371 -9.15 -24.43 31.16
CA GLN A 371 -9.32 -22.98 31.35
C GLN A 371 -8.50 -22.17 30.34
N ILE A 372 -7.25 -22.60 30.11
CA ILE A 372 -6.37 -22.00 29.10
C ILE A 372 -6.97 -22.19 27.71
N GLN A 373 -7.50 -23.38 27.44
CA GLN A 373 -8.15 -23.73 26.18
C GLN A 373 -9.40 -22.87 25.91
N ALA A 374 -10.25 -22.67 26.92
CA ALA A 374 -11.44 -21.83 26.81
C ALA A 374 -11.08 -20.36 26.52
N ALA A 375 -10.08 -19.82 27.23
CA ALA A 375 -9.62 -18.44 27.03
C ALA A 375 -8.98 -18.23 25.64
N ALA A 376 -8.16 -19.19 25.19
CA ALA A 376 -7.60 -19.17 23.85
C ALA A 376 -8.69 -19.23 22.78
N THR A 377 -9.71 -20.07 22.95
CA THR A 377 -10.87 -20.19 22.05
C THR A 377 -11.62 -18.86 21.92
N ALA A 378 -11.88 -18.18 23.04
CA ALA A 378 -12.52 -16.87 23.02
C ALA A 378 -11.66 -15.80 22.32
N ALA A 379 -10.35 -15.80 22.56
CA ALA A 379 -9.43 -14.88 21.89
C ALA A 379 -9.35 -15.15 20.38
N MET A 380 -9.37 -16.41 19.96
CA MET A 380 -9.40 -16.81 18.55
C MET A 380 -10.67 -16.33 17.86
N GLN A 381 -11.83 -16.60 18.46
CA GLN A 381 -13.10 -16.13 17.92
C GLN A 381 -13.10 -14.60 17.81
N HIS A 382 -12.57 -13.90 18.81
CA HIS A 382 -12.42 -12.44 18.75
C HIS A 382 -11.50 -11.98 17.61
N VAL A 383 -10.37 -12.64 17.36
CA VAL A 383 -9.48 -12.33 16.23
C VAL A 383 -10.20 -12.55 14.90
N ILE A 384 -10.83 -13.70 14.71
CA ILE A 384 -11.56 -14.05 13.48
C ILE A 384 -12.70 -13.05 13.22
N ASP A 385 -13.44 -12.67 14.26
CA ASP A 385 -14.59 -11.76 14.14
C ASP A 385 -14.20 -10.31 13.85
N HIS A 386 -12.97 -9.88 14.21
CA HIS A 386 -12.55 -8.49 14.16
C HIS A 386 -11.37 -8.21 13.21
N ALA A 387 -10.69 -9.25 12.73
CA ALA A 387 -9.64 -9.16 11.73
C ALA A 387 -10.09 -9.88 10.46
N ASP A 388 -10.63 -9.10 9.52
CA ASP A 388 -11.28 -9.63 8.34
C ASP A 388 -10.35 -10.40 7.36
N ASP A 389 -9.03 -10.27 7.53
CA ASP A 389 -8.00 -10.96 6.73
C ASP A 389 -7.24 -12.00 7.55
N ALA A 390 -7.91 -12.60 8.54
CA ALA A 390 -7.29 -13.52 9.48
C ALA A 390 -7.47 -15.00 9.18
N GLN A 391 -6.39 -15.76 9.39
CA GLN A 391 -6.39 -17.21 9.43
C GLN A 391 -5.77 -17.66 10.75
N VAL A 392 -6.46 -18.49 11.50
CA VAL A 392 -5.93 -19.06 12.75
C VAL A 392 -5.82 -20.57 12.58
N ASP A 393 -4.60 -21.09 12.71
CA ASP A 393 -4.32 -22.52 12.70
C ASP A 393 -4.07 -22.96 14.14
N VAL A 394 -4.75 -24.01 14.58
CA VAL A 394 -4.76 -24.45 15.98
C VAL A 394 -4.23 -25.87 16.09
N ILE A 395 -3.15 -26.02 16.86
CA ILE A 395 -2.60 -27.31 17.28
C ILE A 395 -3.01 -27.51 18.73
N SER A 396 -3.63 -28.63 19.11
CA SER A 396 -3.96 -28.88 20.53
C SER A 396 -3.96 -30.34 20.87
N THR A 397 -3.39 -30.67 22.04
CA THR A 397 -3.36 -32.00 22.68
C THR A 397 -4.69 -32.46 23.26
N ALA A 398 -5.67 -31.56 23.38
CA ALA A 398 -7.01 -31.85 23.86
C ALA A 398 -8.09 -31.46 22.84
N PRO A 399 -9.28 -32.09 22.85
CA PRO A 399 -10.39 -31.67 21.99
C PRO A 399 -10.78 -30.21 22.28
N ILE A 400 -10.73 -29.34 21.26
CA ILE A 400 -11.21 -27.95 21.36
C ILE A 400 -12.62 -27.86 20.76
N ASN A 401 -13.47 -27.01 21.34
CA ASN A 401 -14.74 -26.63 20.71
C ASN A 401 -14.50 -26.04 19.31
N PRO A 402 -15.21 -26.49 18.28
CA PRO A 402 -14.97 -26.05 16.91
C PRO A 402 -15.16 -24.53 16.80
N VAL A 403 -14.09 -23.82 16.42
CA VAL A 403 -14.12 -22.39 16.14
C VAL A 403 -14.38 -22.23 14.65
N ARG A 404 -15.42 -21.46 14.29
CA ARG A 404 -15.75 -21.24 12.89
C ARG A 404 -14.61 -20.51 12.19
N GLY A 405 -14.04 -21.11 11.15
CA GLY A 405 -12.97 -20.51 10.35
C GLY A 405 -11.55 -20.73 10.88
N ALA A 406 -11.38 -21.58 11.91
CA ALA A 406 -10.07 -22.06 12.34
C ALA A 406 -9.79 -23.45 11.76
N TRP A 407 -8.51 -23.74 11.47
CA TRP A 407 -8.07 -25.07 11.06
C TRP A 407 -7.57 -25.84 12.28
N HIS A 408 -8.18 -26.99 12.57
CA HIS A 408 -7.79 -27.83 13.70
C HIS A 408 -6.83 -28.95 13.24
N LEU A 409 -5.61 -28.92 13.74
CA LEU A 409 -4.58 -29.94 13.49
C LEU A 409 -4.58 -30.94 14.66
N ARG A 410 -4.65 -32.25 14.35
CA ARG A 410 -4.74 -33.32 15.36
C ARG A 410 -3.42 -33.52 16.09
N ALA A 411 -3.45 -33.66 17.41
CA ALA A 411 -2.29 -33.54 18.30
C ALA A 411 -1.25 -34.64 18.32
N GLU A 412 -1.43 -35.72 17.56
CA GLU A 412 -0.78 -37.00 17.84
C GLU A 412 0.76 -36.96 17.74
N ASN A 413 1.34 -35.88 17.19
CA ASN A 413 2.75 -35.53 17.34
C ASN A 413 2.97 -34.00 17.26
N VAL A 414 2.66 -33.24 18.31
CA VAL A 414 2.88 -31.77 18.37
C VAL A 414 4.29 -31.37 17.92
N ALA A 415 5.33 -32.09 18.33
CA ALA A 415 6.71 -31.82 17.92
C ALA A 415 6.96 -32.06 16.41
N MET A 416 6.37 -33.11 15.85
CA MET A 416 6.44 -33.40 14.40
C MET A 416 5.67 -32.36 13.59
N GLN A 417 4.51 -31.90 14.08
CA GLN A 417 3.71 -30.87 13.40
C GLN A 417 4.33 -29.48 13.51
N ILE A 418 4.91 -29.13 14.66
CA ILE A 418 5.72 -27.90 14.79
C ILE A 418 6.90 -27.98 13.82
N ASN A 419 7.55 -29.14 13.67
CA ASN A 419 8.62 -29.33 12.70
C ASN A 419 8.11 -29.32 11.24
N GLU A 420 6.97 -29.93 10.93
CA GLU A 420 6.33 -29.86 9.60
C GLU A 420 5.95 -28.43 9.26
N ILE A 421 5.44 -27.65 10.22
CA ILE A 421 5.11 -26.23 10.06
C ILE A 421 6.37 -25.36 10.02
N ALA A 422 7.41 -25.68 10.78
CA ALA A 422 8.72 -25.03 10.68
C ALA A 422 9.39 -25.33 9.33
N ASN A 423 9.08 -26.48 8.73
CA ASN A 423 9.47 -26.88 7.38
C ASN A 423 8.53 -26.31 6.31
N GLN A 424 7.31 -25.89 6.66
CA GLN A 424 6.49 -25.02 5.82
C GLN A 424 7.11 -23.61 5.83
N SER A 425 7.05 -22.92 4.70
CA SER A 425 7.51 -21.53 4.62
C SER A 425 6.53 -20.64 5.38
N LEU A 426 6.76 -20.46 6.69
CA LEU A 426 6.04 -19.49 7.51
C LEU A 426 6.25 -18.10 6.91
N ASN A 427 5.15 -17.45 6.53
CA ASN A 427 5.22 -16.08 6.05
C ASN A 427 5.75 -15.22 7.20
N PRO A 428 6.64 -14.25 6.93
CA PRO A 428 7.19 -13.44 8.01
C PRO A 428 6.20 -12.55 8.78
N LEU A 429 4.96 -12.45 8.30
CA LEU A 429 3.82 -11.83 8.99
C LEU A 429 2.99 -12.81 9.84
N ASP A 430 3.33 -14.09 9.83
CA ASP A 430 2.73 -15.09 10.69
C ASP A 430 3.09 -14.80 12.16
N ILE A 431 2.11 -14.96 13.03
CA ILE A 431 2.25 -14.75 14.47
C ILE A 431 2.02 -16.10 15.15
N ILE A 432 3.08 -16.65 15.74
CA ILE A 432 2.97 -17.84 16.57
C ILE A 432 2.56 -17.42 17.98
N VAL A 433 1.55 -18.07 18.53
CA VAL A 433 0.98 -17.84 19.85
C VAL A 433 0.97 -19.18 20.59
N TYR A 434 1.67 -19.26 21.71
CA TYR A 434 1.85 -20.51 22.45
C TYR A 434 1.09 -20.50 23.77
N PHE A 435 0.33 -21.56 24.03
CA PHE A 435 -0.36 -21.82 25.28
C PHE A 435 -0.15 -23.29 25.68
N CYS A 436 0.92 -23.62 26.41
CA CYS A 436 1.01 -24.90 27.13
C CYS A 436 1.31 -24.64 28.61
N ALA A 437 0.91 -25.59 29.45
CA ALA A 437 1.53 -25.73 30.77
C ALA A 437 3.01 -26.09 30.59
N LEU A 438 3.90 -25.51 31.41
CA LEU A 438 5.36 -25.74 31.34
C LEU A 438 5.73 -27.22 31.44
N GLU A 439 4.89 -28.03 32.07
CA GLU A 439 5.07 -29.46 32.33
C GLU A 439 4.84 -30.34 31.09
N GLU A 440 4.27 -29.79 30.01
CA GLU A 440 3.90 -30.54 28.80
C GLU A 440 4.84 -30.30 27.60
N ILE A 441 5.92 -29.55 27.80
CA ILE A 441 6.89 -29.24 26.73
C ILE A 441 7.88 -30.41 26.63
N PRO A 442 7.95 -31.11 25.47
CA PRO A 442 8.94 -32.17 25.28
C PRO A 442 10.36 -31.64 25.44
N ALA A 443 11.19 -32.32 26.24
CA ALA A 443 12.57 -31.88 26.53
C ALA A 443 13.48 -31.78 25.29
N ASN A 444 13.08 -32.37 24.17
CA ASN A 444 13.79 -32.45 22.90
C ASN A 444 13.33 -31.42 21.85
N LEU A 445 12.43 -30.49 22.19
CA LEU A 445 12.04 -29.43 21.27
C LEU A 445 13.16 -28.39 21.21
N ASP A 446 13.79 -28.17 20.05
CA ASP A 446 14.73 -27.06 19.86
C ASP A 446 13.94 -25.75 19.73
N ILE A 447 13.65 -25.14 20.88
CA ILE A 447 12.79 -23.96 21.05
C ILE A 447 13.47 -22.66 20.61
N SER A 448 14.68 -22.73 20.03
CA SER A 448 15.43 -21.55 19.54
C SER A 448 14.68 -20.79 18.43
N TYR A 449 13.73 -21.43 17.74
CA TYR A 449 12.81 -20.82 16.77
C TYR A 449 11.38 -20.59 17.32
N ALA A 450 11.03 -21.20 18.45
CA ALA A 450 9.71 -21.12 19.07
C ALA A 450 9.78 -20.28 20.36
N PHE A 451 9.60 -18.97 20.22
CA PHE A 451 9.61 -18.05 21.34
C PHE A 451 8.45 -18.36 22.32
N LEU A 452 8.80 -18.93 23.49
CA LEU A 452 7.95 -19.06 24.69
C LEU A 452 7.53 -17.67 25.18
N THR A 453 6.48 -17.12 24.58
CA THR A 453 5.88 -15.84 24.98
C THR A 453 4.46 -15.75 24.42
N ALA A 454 3.50 -15.32 25.25
CA ALA A 454 2.34 -14.59 24.72
C ALA A 454 2.84 -13.24 24.16
N GLY A 455 3.50 -13.24 22.99
CA GLY A 455 4.27 -12.08 22.55
C GLY A 455 5.03 -12.18 21.22
N ILE A 456 4.29 -12.03 20.12
CA ILE A 456 4.58 -11.46 18.78
C ILE A 456 6.02 -11.35 18.21
N SER A 457 6.09 -11.76 16.93
CA SER A 457 6.91 -11.32 15.77
C SER A 457 8.43 -11.55 15.82
N PRO A 458 9.00 -12.24 14.81
CA PRO A 458 10.45 -12.40 14.65
C PRO A 458 11.21 -11.11 14.26
N SER A 459 10.60 -9.93 14.42
CA SER A 459 11.12 -8.69 13.84
C SER A 459 12.21 -7.99 14.65
N LYS A 460 12.50 -8.36 15.91
CA LYS A 460 13.60 -7.74 16.68
C LYS A 460 14.16 -8.71 17.71
N ASN A 461 15.48 -8.77 17.82
CA ASN A 461 16.23 -9.18 19.03
C ASN A 461 15.91 -8.31 20.28
N ARG A 462 14.69 -7.77 20.40
CA ARG A 462 14.17 -7.15 21.61
C ARG A 462 13.17 -8.11 22.21
N LYS A 463 13.56 -8.73 23.33
CA LYS A 463 12.63 -9.35 24.28
C LYS A 463 11.49 -8.37 24.53
N LEU A 464 10.28 -8.72 24.10
CA LEU A 464 9.09 -8.17 24.72
C LEU A 464 9.09 -8.76 26.14
N ASN A 465 9.56 -7.98 27.12
CA ASN A 465 9.39 -8.29 28.54
C ASN A 465 7.91 -8.10 28.90
N VAL A 466 7.03 -8.90 28.30
CA VAL A 466 5.70 -9.14 28.83
C VAL A 466 5.89 -10.35 29.72
N HIS A 467 5.92 -10.13 31.03
CA HIS A 467 5.98 -11.23 31.99
C HIS A 467 4.92 -12.27 31.64
N LEU A 468 5.34 -13.53 31.52
CA LEU A 468 4.46 -14.67 31.35
C LEU A 468 3.38 -14.61 32.41
N PRO A 469 2.11 -14.83 32.06
CA PRO A 469 1.15 -15.13 33.08
C PRO A 469 1.50 -16.49 33.72
N THR A 470 1.67 -16.52 35.04
CA THR A 470 1.54 -17.73 35.86
C THR A 470 0.13 -18.35 35.66
N ASN A 471 -0.12 -19.58 36.11
CA ASN A 471 -1.44 -20.22 36.03
C ASN A 471 -2.58 -19.29 36.50
N ASP A 472 -2.34 -18.45 37.51
CA ASP A 472 -3.30 -17.46 38.05
C ASP A 472 -3.54 -16.23 37.17
N SER A 473 -2.72 -15.98 36.15
CA SER A 473 -2.81 -14.80 35.28
C SER A 473 -3.26 -15.09 33.85
N LEU A 474 -3.37 -16.37 33.48
CA LEU A 474 -4.06 -16.85 32.27
C LEU A 474 -5.58 -16.78 32.43
N THR A 475 -6.08 -16.87 33.66
CA THR A 475 -7.50 -16.70 34.04
C THR A 475 -7.88 -15.23 34.26
N ASN A 476 -6.90 -14.32 34.32
CA ASN A 476 -7.12 -12.89 34.53
C ASN A 476 -7.30 -12.12 33.21
N GLU A 477 -8.50 -11.55 33.02
CA GLU A 477 -8.94 -10.69 31.91
C GLU A 477 -7.92 -9.62 31.41
N PRO A 478 -7.11 -8.97 32.29
CA PRO A 478 -6.15 -7.93 31.88
C PRO A 478 -5.01 -8.41 30.97
N THR A 479 -4.59 -9.67 31.07
CA THR A 479 -3.45 -10.20 30.30
C THR A 479 -3.83 -10.47 28.85
N TRP A 480 -4.99 -11.08 28.65
CA TRP A 480 -5.59 -11.28 27.32
C TRP A 480 -5.84 -9.96 26.61
N TRP A 481 -6.32 -8.96 27.36
CA TRP A 481 -6.56 -7.66 26.78
C TRP A 481 -5.28 -6.97 26.30
N LYS A 482 -4.16 -7.12 27.02
CA LYS A 482 -2.85 -6.63 26.57
C LYS A 482 -2.38 -7.30 25.28
N PHE A 483 -2.59 -8.61 25.16
CA PHE A 483 -2.28 -9.38 23.95
C PHE A 483 -3.14 -8.92 22.75
N LEU A 484 -4.45 -8.85 22.91
CA LEU A 484 -5.39 -8.39 21.86
C LEU A 484 -5.14 -6.94 21.46
N ALA A 485 -4.84 -6.05 22.42
CA ALA A 485 -4.44 -4.67 22.16
C ALA A 485 -3.15 -4.59 21.33
N HIS A 486 -2.20 -5.52 21.54
CA HIS A 486 -0.96 -5.60 20.78
C HIS A 486 -1.19 -6.08 19.33
N LEU A 487 -2.20 -6.94 19.11
CA LEU A 487 -2.73 -7.27 17.78
C LEU A 487 -3.53 -6.12 17.12
N GLY A 488 -3.69 -4.98 17.81
CA GLY A 488 -4.39 -3.81 17.31
C GLY A 488 -5.91 -3.86 17.47
N LEU A 489 -6.42 -4.91 18.13
CA LEU A 489 -7.83 -5.07 18.47
C LEU A 489 -8.18 -4.16 19.66
N LYS A 490 -9.47 -3.90 19.91
CA LYS A 490 -9.94 -3.08 21.04
C LYS A 490 -10.86 -3.89 21.95
N LYS A 491 -10.89 -3.56 23.26
CA LYS A 491 -11.73 -4.25 24.23
C LYS A 491 -13.17 -3.99 23.76
N PRO A 492 -14.03 -5.01 23.72
CA PRO A 492 -15.43 -4.81 23.36
C PRO A 492 -16.06 -3.67 24.16
#